data_AF-A0A950J5U2-F1
#
_entry.id   AF-A0A950J5U2-F1
#
_cell.length_a   1.000
_cell.length_b   1.000
_cell.length_c   1.000
_cell.angle_alpha   90.00
_cell.angle_beta   90.00
_cell.angle_gamma   90.00
#
_symmetry.space_group_name_H-M   'P 1'
#
loop_
_entity.id
_entity.type
_entity.pdbx_description
1 polymer ?
#
loop_
_entity_poly.entity_id
_entity_poly.type
_entity_poly.pdbx_seq_one_letter_code
_entity_poly.pdbx_strand_id
1 'polypeptide(L)'
;MQAPGTRIAAFILLIGLLAALFVAIERVRIERETRRVEIAMDYNDFLTLARSYNYRPEAFLVALRRAGLTSLALQEELGSSIGTDRNAYLASGVAVLATSRLSSIADPTLSALVRNHKIAQDEVYLLVYDRPTFDRYMQQLPLHFTPGSLRLLHNSQPWVIAIRTQLDYFGSIGLGIPTSQLQLAHRLNFFVIPRFQNDERLQAPQIAAMFDTLLHRARISTVVFFGLRNQVVGFPDHVKDTADVMKARKLTFGSIETYDPNQIQKGNDELAKLMPGRTVRVQAIAKLEQDKLSFDEIVARYLLGARERNIRVVYLRPFAHQYGSLSIEKTNVELVRQIADGLRARGFVLGRASPVPLYRGNNRAVVGIAALSVPSIFVLLLVALRLYRRWLAVAAYVLTIIVYVAGLLSHHDILARSLI
;
A
#
# COMPACT_ATOMS: atom_id res chain seq x y z
N MET A 1 21.11 -60.42 -2.66
CA MET A 1 20.18 -60.12 -3.77
C MET A 1 19.61 -58.72 -3.55
N GLN A 2 19.87 -57.77 -4.46
CA GLN A 2 19.21 -56.45 -4.41
C GLN A 2 17.70 -56.66 -4.59
N ALA A 3 16.87 -56.13 -3.69
CA ALA A 3 15.42 -56.22 -3.85
C ALA A 3 15.01 -55.57 -5.18
N PRO A 4 14.11 -56.17 -5.98
CA PRO A 4 13.75 -55.65 -7.30
C PRO A 4 13.19 -54.21 -7.27
N GLY A 5 12.65 -53.76 -6.13
CA GLY A 5 12.15 -52.39 -5.94
C GLY A 5 13.23 -51.32 -5.77
N THR A 6 14.49 -51.68 -5.46
CA THR A 6 15.54 -50.70 -5.14
C THR A 6 15.97 -49.89 -6.36
N ARG A 7 16.10 -50.52 -7.53
CA ARG A 7 16.49 -49.84 -8.78
C ARG A 7 15.41 -48.87 -9.28
N ILE A 8 14.14 -49.27 -9.16
CA ILE A 8 12.99 -48.45 -9.56
C ILE A 8 12.87 -47.23 -8.63
N ALA A 9 12.94 -47.43 -7.31
CA ALA A 9 12.89 -46.33 -6.35
C ALA A 9 14.07 -45.36 -6.52
N ALA A 10 15.29 -45.87 -6.78
CA ALA A 10 16.45 -45.03 -7.05
C ALA A 10 16.29 -44.19 -8.33
N PHE A 11 15.70 -44.76 -9.39
CA PHE A 11 15.43 -44.04 -10.64
C PHE A 11 14.37 -42.95 -10.46
N ILE A 12 13.26 -43.26 -9.76
CA ILE A 12 12.22 -42.26 -9.46
C ILE A 12 12.80 -41.14 -8.58
N LEU A 13 13.63 -41.47 -7.59
CA LEU A 13 14.32 -40.47 -6.77
C LEU A 13 15.24 -39.57 -7.60
N LEU A 14 15.99 -40.12 -8.56
CA LEU A 14 16.84 -39.33 -9.44
C LEU A 14 16.03 -38.33 -10.27
N ILE A 15 14.92 -38.78 -10.87
CA ILE A 15 14.01 -37.89 -11.62
C ILE A 15 13.40 -36.84 -10.69
N GLY A 16 12.98 -37.22 -9.50
CA GLY A 16 12.41 -36.33 -8.50
C GLY A 16 13.41 -35.25 -8.04
N LEU A 17 14.69 -35.60 -7.87
CA LEU A 17 15.77 -34.65 -7.58
C LEU A 17 16.00 -33.66 -8.73
N LEU A 18 15.99 -34.14 -9.98
CA LEU A 18 16.10 -33.26 -11.16
C LEU A 18 14.90 -32.31 -11.26
N ALA A 19 13.69 -32.79 -10.97
CA ALA A 19 12.49 -31.97 -10.90
C ALA A 19 12.58 -30.92 -9.79
N ALA A 20 13.05 -31.29 -8.59
CA ALA A 20 13.26 -30.37 -7.48
C ALA A 20 14.33 -29.31 -7.81
N LEU A 21 15.41 -29.70 -8.48
CA LEU A 21 16.45 -28.78 -8.95
C LEU A 21 15.90 -27.78 -9.97
N PHE A 22 15.10 -28.23 -10.93
CA PHE A 22 14.44 -27.36 -11.90
C PHE A 22 13.53 -26.33 -11.21
N VAL A 23 12.71 -26.78 -10.25
CA VAL A 23 11.85 -25.92 -9.43
C VAL A 23 12.67 -24.90 -8.64
N ALA A 24 13.79 -25.31 -8.05
CA ALA A 24 14.70 -24.41 -7.34
C ALA A 24 15.31 -23.35 -8.27
N ILE A 25 15.71 -23.72 -9.49
CA ILE A 25 16.25 -22.79 -10.49
C ILE A 25 15.20 -21.76 -10.92
N GLU A 26 13.97 -22.20 -11.21
CA GLU A 26 12.86 -21.29 -11.54
C GLU A 26 12.58 -20.31 -10.40
N ARG A 27 12.54 -20.81 -9.17
CA ARG A 27 12.34 -19.99 -7.98
C ARG A 27 13.44 -18.93 -7.84
N VAL A 28 14.70 -19.32 -8.00
CA VAL A 28 15.84 -18.37 -7.94
C VAL A 28 15.75 -17.33 -9.05
N ARG A 29 15.35 -17.70 -10.28
CA ARG A 29 15.17 -16.73 -11.37
C ARG A 29 14.09 -15.71 -11.02
N ILE A 30 12.94 -16.16 -10.54
CA ILE A 30 11.82 -15.31 -10.15
C ILE A 30 12.17 -14.40 -8.95
N GLU A 31 12.87 -14.94 -7.95
CA GLU A 31 13.34 -14.16 -6.80
C GLU A 31 14.37 -13.10 -7.21
N ARG A 32 15.22 -13.38 -8.22
CA ARG A 32 16.15 -12.38 -8.80
C ARG A 32 15.42 -11.28 -9.56
N GLU A 33 14.36 -11.61 -10.29
CA GLU A 33 13.55 -10.64 -11.04
C GLU A 33 12.74 -9.70 -10.13
N THR A 34 12.53 -10.09 -8.87
CA THR A 34 11.65 -9.38 -7.90
C THR A 34 12.41 -8.66 -6.78
N ARG A 35 13.68 -8.31 -7.02
CA ARG A 35 14.54 -7.58 -6.06
C ARG A 35 14.41 -6.05 -6.12
N ARG A 36 13.30 -5.54 -6.65
CA ARG A 36 13.06 -4.10 -6.70
C ARG A 36 12.48 -3.60 -5.38
N VAL A 37 13.18 -2.68 -4.72
CA VAL A 37 12.74 -2.05 -3.47
C VAL A 37 12.49 -0.57 -3.71
N GLU A 38 11.36 -0.10 -3.21
CA GLU A 38 10.92 1.28 -3.27
C GLU A 38 11.19 1.94 -1.92
N ILE A 39 11.82 3.13 -1.91
CA ILE A 39 11.97 3.96 -0.72
C ILE A 39 11.02 5.12 -0.87
N ALA A 40 10.01 5.17 -0.01
CA ALA A 40 8.94 6.17 -0.04
C ALA A 40 9.01 7.07 1.17
N MET A 41 8.74 8.36 0.99
CA MET A 41 8.63 9.34 2.08
C MET A 41 7.17 9.76 2.24
N ASP A 42 6.67 9.75 3.48
CA ASP A 42 5.39 10.36 3.82
C ASP A 42 5.45 11.87 3.56
N TYR A 43 4.69 12.34 2.55
CA TYR A 43 4.79 13.74 2.13
C TYR A 43 4.20 14.71 3.15
N ASN A 44 3.14 14.33 3.87
CA ASN A 44 2.52 15.22 4.85
C ASN A 44 3.39 15.40 6.08
N ASP A 45 3.97 14.31 6.59
CA ASP A 45 4.94 14.41 7.69
C ASP A 45 6.18 15.18 7.24
N PHE A 46 6.70 14.89 6.04
CA PHE A 46 7.85 15.60 5.46
C PHE A 46 7.59 17.10 5.36
N LEU A 47 6.44 17.49 4.82
CA LEU A 47 6.09 18.90 4.64
C LEU A 47 5.93 19.60 5.99
N THR A 48 5.37 18.92 6.98
CA THR A 48 5.28 19.42 8.36
C THR A 48 6.67 19.68 8.92
N LEU A 49 7.59 18.71 8.82
CA LEU A 49 8.98 18.88 9.26
C LEU A 49 9.67 20.03 8.54
N ALA A 50 9.56 20.10 7.21
CA ALA A 50 10.18 21.16 6.42
C ALA A 50 9.67 22.55 6.82
N ARG A 51 8.36 22.70 7.06
CA ARG A 51 7.75 23.95 7.54
C ARG A 51 8.24 24.31 8.95
N SER A 52 8.28 23.34 9.88
CA SER A 52 8.70 23.57 11.27
C SER A 52 10.14 24.08 11.39
N TYR A 53 11.04 23.63 10.51
CA TYR A 53 12.46 24.03 10.52
C TYR A 53 12.81 25.02 9.41
N ASN A 54 11.80 25.59 8.73
CA ASN A 54 11.97 26.57 7.65
C ASN A 54 12.90 26.09 6.50
N TYR A 55 12.85 24.80 6.18
CA TYR A 55 13.55 24.23 5.02
C TYR A 55 12.79 24.47 3.73
N ARG A 56 13.52 24.56 2.61
CA ARG A 56 12.92 24.68 1.27
C ARG A 56 12.47 23.29 0.79
N PRO A 57 11.16 22.98 0.72
CA PRO A 57 10.69 21.61 0.51
C PRO A 57 11.19 21.00 -0.81
N GLU A 58 11.17 21.77 -1.90
CA GLU A 58 11.61 21.25 -3.21
C GLU A 58 13.10 20.91 -3.24
N ALA A 59 13.96 21.78 -2.68
CA ALA A 59 15.40 21.54 -2.64
C ALA A 59 15.74 20.32 -1.77
N PHE A 60 15.04 20.17 -0.65
CA PHE A 60 15.19 19.04 0.24
C PHE A 60 14.74 17.73 -0.44
N LEU A 61 13.60 17.72 -1.15
CA LEU A 61 13.17 16.57 -1.94
C LEU A 61 14.18 16.20 -3.03
N VAL A 62 14.80 17.18 -3.69
CA VAL A 62 15.86 16.92 -4.68
C VAL A 62 17.07 16.24 -4.02
N ALA A 63 17.47 16.67 -2.82
CA ALA A 63 18.54 16.03 -2.06
C ALA A 63 18.18 14.58 -1.67
N LEU A 64 16.95 14.35 -1.20
CA LEU A 64 16.45 13.01 -0.88
C LEU A 64 16.39 12.10 -2.13
N ARG A 65 15.96 12.62 -3.28
CA ARG A 65 15.96 11.89 -4.55
C ARG A 65 17.36 11.42 -4.93
N ARG A 66 18.35 12.31 -4.80
CA ARG A 66 19.77 12.01 -5.08
C ARG A 66 20.33 10.97 -4.11
N ALA A 67 19.91 10.99 -2.84
CA ALA A 67 20.29 10.00 -1.84
C ALA A 67 19.71 8.60 -2.11
N GLY A 68 18.61 8.50 -2.86
CA GLY A 68 18.01 7.22 -3.24
C GLY A 68 16.51 7.11 -2.99
N LEU A 69 15.85 8.17 -2.52
CA LEU A 69 14.39 8.21 -2.42
C LEU A 69 13.79 8.00 -3.81
N THR A 70 12.81 7.10 -3.93
CA THR A 70 12.20 6.76 -5.22
C THR A 70 10.80 7.31 -5.37
N SER A 71 10.09 7.53 -4.26
CA SER A 71 8.65 7.78 -4.29
C SER A 71 8.18 8.72 -3.19
N LEU A 72 7.05 9.38 -3.44
CA LEU A 72 6.32 10.16 -2.45
C LEU A 72 4.99 9.48 -2.13
N ALA A 73 4.72 9.29 -0.85
CA ALA A 73 3.43 8.83 -0.39
C ALA A 73 2.52 10.05 -0.19
N LEU A 74 1.55 10.21 -1.09
CA LEU A 74 0.65 11.35 -1.14
C LEU A 74 -0.73 10.91 -0.66
N GLN A 75 -1.26 11.59 0.34
CA GLN A 75 -2.59 11.28 0.86
C GLN A 75 -3.65 12.21 0.28
N GLU A 76 -4.90 11.78 0.39
CA GLU A 76 -6.04 12.65 0.18
C GLU A 76 -6.04 13.80 1.19
N GLU A 77 -6.47 14.97 0.72
CA GLU A 77 -6.80 16.08 1.62
C GLU A 77 -8.10 15.73 2.35
N LEU A 78 -8.06 15.70 3.67
CA LEU A 78 -9.27 15.52 4.46
C LEU A 78 -9.99 16.85 4.64
N GLY A 79 -11.32 16.80 4.77
CA GLY A 79 -12.10 18.01 5.06
C GLY A 79 -11.59 18.76 6.29
N SER A 80 -11.09 18.05 7.31
CA SER A 80 -10.50 18.62 8.52
C SER A 80 -9.18 19.36 8.30
N SER A 81 -8.51 19.12 7.17
CA SER A 81 -7.25 19.77 6.80
C SER A 81 -7.45 21.02 5.93
N ILE A 82 -8.67 21.31 5.48
CA ILE A 82 -8.97 22.51 4.70
C ILE A 82 -8.77 23.76 5.56
N GLY A 83 -8.19 24.80 4.97
CA GLY A 83 -7.82 26.04 5.67
C GLY A 83 -6.39 26.05 6.19
N THR A 84 -5.66 24.94 6.09
CA THR A 84 -4.22 24.91 6.40
C THR A 84 -3.35 25.52 5.30
N ASP A 85 -3.83 25.48 4.05
CA ASP A 85 -3.21 26.12 2.89
C ASP A 85 -4.12 27.26 2.36
N ARG A 86 -3.58 28.17 1.53
CA ARG A 86 -4.29 29.37 1.03
C ARG A 86 -5.33 29.09 -0.08
N ASN A 87 -5.52 27.82 -0.42
CA ASN A 87 -6.27 27.37 -1.59
C ASN A 87 -7.78 27.28 -1.33
N ALA A 88 -8.17 26.93 -0.11
CA ALA A 88 -9.57 26.82 0.28
C ALA A 88 -9.75 27.09 1.77
N TYR A 89 -10.94 27.57 2.13
CA TYR A 89 -11.36 27.80 3.49
C TYR A 89 -12.68 27.08 3.77
N LEU A 90 -12.82 26.55 4.99
CA LEU A 90 -13.96 25.78 5.45
C LEU A 90 -14.67 26.53 6.58
N ALA A 91 -15.99 26.68 6.48
CA ALA A 91 -16.79 27.28 7.53
C ALA A 91 -18.08 26.50 7.77
N SER A 92 -18.49 26.33 9.04
CA SER A 92 -19.84 25.86 9.34
C SER A 92 -20.84 27.01 9.25
N GLY A 93 -22.06 26.74 8.79
CA GLY A 93 -23.10 27.75 8.70
C GLY A 93 -23.45 28.39 10.05
N VAL A 94 -23.43 27.59 11.12
CA VAL A 94 -23.56 28.10 12.50
C VAL A 94 -22.48 29.14 12.81
N ALA A 95 -21.20 28.87 12.50
CA ALA A 95 -20.11 29.82 12.76
C ALA A 95 -20.23 31.09 11.92
N VAL A 96 -20.62 30.97 10.64
CA VAL A 96 -20.84 32.12 9.76
C VAL A 96 -21.97 33.00 10.28
N LEU A 97 -23.12 32.41 10.65
CA LEU A 97 -24.27 33.14 11.17
C LEU A 97 -24.04 33.71 12.58
N ALA A 98 -23.25 33.03 13.41
CA ALA A 98 -22.86 33.56 14.72
C ALA A 98 -21.94 34.78 14.56
N THR A 99 -20.96 34.69 13.65
CA THR A 99 -20.04 35.80 13.35
C THR A 99 -20.79 37.02 12.82
N SER A 100 -21.77 36.83 11.92
CA SER A 100 -22.55 37.96 11.37
C SER A 100 -23.43 38.71 12.39
N ARG A 101 -23.75 38.08 13.53
CA ARG A 101 -24.46 38.72 14.64
C ARG A 101 -23.54 39.56 15.52
N LEU A 102 -22.25 39.21 15.56
CA LEU A 102 -21.25 39.85 16.43
C LEU A 102 -20.47 40.95 15.69
N SER A 103 -20.17 40.75 14.41
CA SER A 103 -19.37 41.68 13.61
C SER A 103 -19.70 41.59 12.11
N SER A 104 -19.23 42.58 11.35
CA SER A 104 -19.32 42.53 9.90
C SER A 104 -18.37 41.48 9.32
N ILE A 105 -18.90 40.62 8.45
CA ILE A 105 -18.08 39.65 7.69
C ILE A 105 -17.24 40.42 6.67
N ALA A 106 -15.91 40.29 6.77
CA ALA A 106 -14.95 40.97 5.90
C ALA A 106 -14.99 40.48 4.44
N ASP A 107 -15.20 39.17 4.23
CA ASP A 107 -15.32 38.61 2.88
C ASP A 107 -16.62 39.08 2.21
N PRO A 108 -16.54 39.80 1.08
CA PRO A 108 -17.73 40.42 0.45
C PRO A 108 -18.71 39.39 -0.10
N THR A 109 -18.20 38.25 -0.59
CA THR A 109 -19.00 37.16 -1.16
C THR A 109 -19.81 36.49 -0.05
N LEU A 110 -19.17 36.09 1.04
CA LEU A 110 -19.82 35.48 2.19
C LEU A 110 -20.81 36.45 2.87
N SER A 111 -20.43 37.72 2.98
CA SER A 111 -21.28 38.79 3.49
C SER A 111 -22.56 38.95 2.66
N ALA A 112 -22.46 38.91 1.32
CA ALA A 112 -23.62 38.94 0.43
C ALA A 112 -24.51 37.70 0.58
N LEU A 113 -23.92 36.51 0.72
CA LEU A 113 -24.67 35.27 0.94
C LEU A 113 -25.45 35.28 2.25
N VAL A 114 -24.88 35.83 3.33
CA VAL A 114 -25.58 36.00 4.60
C VAL A 114 -26.75 36.97 4.46
N ARG A 115 -26.53 38.16 3.87
CA ARG A 115 -27.61 39.15 3.64
C ARG A 115 -28.76 38.57 2.82
N ASN A 116 -28.45 37.76 1.81
CA ASN A 116 -29.44 37.13 0.94
C ASN A 116 -30.05 35.84 1.50
N HIS A 117 -29.80 35.53 2.79
CA HIS A 117 -30.36 34.36 3.49
C HIS A 117 -30.03 33.03 2.78
N LYS A 118 -28.84 32.96 2.16
CA LYS A 118 -28.34 31.76 1.47
C LYS A 118 -27.50 30.84 2.36
N ILE A 119 -27.21 31.28 3.59
CA ILE A 119 -26.49 30.51 4.61
C ILE A 119 -27.50 29.86 5.58
N ALA A 120 -27.38 28.55 5.77
CA ALA A 120 -28.19 27.70 6.63
C ALA A 120 -27.33 27.08 7.74
N GLN A 121 -27.95 26.72 8.87
CA GLN A 121 -27.23 26.19 10.03
C GLN A 121 -26.76 24.74 9.84
N ASP A 122 -27.47 23.94 9.05
CA ASP A 122 -27.19 22.52 8.78
C ASP A 122 -26.30 22.31 7.54
N GLU A 123 -25.53 23.34 7.18
CA GLU A 123 -24.63 23.32 6.03
C GLU A 123 -23.20 23.72 6.41
N VAL A 124 -22.28 23.21 5.59
CA VAL A 124 -20.86 23.54 5.58
C VAL A 124 -20.54 24.25 4.26
N TYR A 125 -19.69 25.27 4.34
CA TYR A 125 -19.33 26.13 3.21
C TYR A 125 -17.84 25.99 2.90
N LEU A 126 -17.54 25.67 1.65
CA LEU A 126 -16.20 25.73 1.09
C LEU A 126 -16.04 26.99 0.26
N LEU A 127 -15.08 27.83 0.62
CA LEU A 127 -14.63 28.96 -0.18
C LEU A 127 -13.34 28.55 -0.86
N VAL A 128 -13.35 28.44 -2.18
CA VAL A 128 -12.21 27.94 -2.97
C VAL A 128 -11.60 29.07 -3.78
N TYR A 129 -10.29 29.25 -3.64
CA TYR A 129 -9.55 30.37 -4.20
C TYR A 129 -8.70 29.99 -5.41
N ASP A 130 -8.65 28.72 -5.83
CA ASP A 130 -7.96 28.32 -7.05
C ASP A 130 -8.73 27.27 -7.86
N ARG A 131 -8.54 27.33 -9.19
CA ARG A 131 -9.27 26.49 -10.13
C ARG A 131 -8.93 24.99 -10.01
N PRO A 132 -7.65 24.56 -9.90
CA PRO A 132 -7.31 23.15 -9.70
C PRO A 132 -7.97 22.51 -8.45
N THR A 133 -8.05 23.25 -7.34
CA THR A 133 -8.73 22.80 -6.13
C THR A 133 -10.23 22.71 -6.34
N PHE A 134 -10.84 23.71 -6.98
CA PHE A 134 -12.27 23.69 -7.30
C PHE A 134 -12.64 22.49 -8.18
N ASP A 135 -11.89 22.26 -9.27
CA ASP A 135 -12.13 21.14 -10.18
C ASP A 135 -12.00 19.79 -9.46
N ARG A 136 -11.03 19.66 -8.55
CA ARG A 136 -10.89 18.46 -7.72
C ARG A 136 -12.09 18.30 -6.78
N TYR A 137 -12.49 19.33 -6.05
CA TYR A 137 -13.65 19.23 -5.15
C TYR A 137 -14.94 18.88 -5.89
N MET A 138 -15.16 19.45 -7.07
CA MET A 138 -16.31 19.12 -7.90
C MET A 138 -16.30 17.68 -8.44
N GLN A 139 -15.13 17.04 -8.52
CA GLN A 139 -15.01 15.61 -8.86
C GLN A 139 -15.21 14.70 -7.64
N GLN A 140 -14.79 15.13 -6.45
CA GLN A 140 -14.73 14.29 -5.25
C GLN A 140 -16.00 14.38 -4.40
N LEU A 141 -16.59 15.57 -4.23
CA LEU A 141 -17.80 15.75 -3.42
C LEU A 141 -18.98 14.86 -3.88
N PRO A 142 -19.27 14.69 -5.18
CA PRO A 142 -20.34 13.80 -5.63
C PRO A 142 -20.12 12.31 -5.31
N LEU A 143 -18.89 11.90 -4.97
CA LEU A 143 -18.61 10.53 -4.53
C LEU A 143 -19.12 10.27 -3.11
N HIS A 144 -19.25 11.31 -2.28
CA HIS A 144 -19.60 11.20 -0.86
C HIS A 144 -20.96 11.78 -0.50
N PHE A 145 -21.51 12.64 -1.36
CA PHE A 145 -22.69 13.45 -1.10
C PHE A 145 -23.70 13.30 -2.24
N THR A 146 -24.99 13.27 -1.88
CA THR A 146 -26.06 13.20 -2.89
C THR A 146 -26.16 14.54 -3.63
N PRO A 147 -26.61 14.56 -4.90
CA PRO A 147 -26.74 15.80 -5.67
C PRO A 147 -27.57 16.89 -4.96
N GLY A 148 -28.62 16.52 -4.22
CA GLY A 148 -29.46 17.46 -3.47
C GLY A 148 -28.79 18.08 -2.24
N SER A 149 -27.67 17.50 -1.77
CA SER A 149 -26.90 18.03 -0.64
C SER A 149 -25.79 19.01 -1.07
N LEU A 150 -25.54 19.17 -2.37
CA LEU A 150 -24.49 20.04 -2.92
C LEU A 150 -25.12 21.21 -3.66
N ARG A 151 -24.73 22.44 -3.32
CA ARG A 151 -25.18 23.65 -4.02
C ARG A 151 -24.01 24.58 -4.30
N LEU A 152 -23.81 24.95 -5.56
CA LEU A 152 -22.87 25.99 -5.93
C LEU A 152 -23.54 27.36 -5.74
N LEU A 153 -23.15 28.09 -4.70
CA LEU A 153 -23.72 29.39 -4.35
C LEU A 153 -23.04 30.55 -5.08
N HIS A 154 -21.80 30.36 -5.50
CA HIS A 154 -21.04 31.36 -6.25
C HIS A 154 -20.14 30.67 -7.28
N ASN A 155 -20.33 31.02 -8.56
CA ASN A 155 -19.63 30.41 -9.69
C ASN A 155 -18.52 31.31 -10.28
N SER A 156 -17.76 31.98 -9.41
CA SER A 156 -16.55 32.70 -9.77
C SER A 156 -15.61 32.73 -8.55
N GLN A 157 -14.35 33.13 -8.70
CA GLN A 157 -13.39 33.15 -7.58
C GLN A 157 -13.77 34.24 -6.56
N PRO A 158 -13.86 33.93 -5.24
CA PRO A 158 -13.80 32.60 -4.64
C PRO A 158 -15.08 31.78 -4.89
N TRP A 159 -14.95 30.54 -5.38
CA TRP A 159 -16.11 29.67 -5.56
C TRP A 159 -16.68 29.30 -4.20
N VAL A 160 -18.01 29.35 -4.04
CA VAL A 160 -18.67 28.97 -2.79
C VAL A 160 -19.54 27.75 -3.01
N ILE A 161 -19.16 26.64 -2.37
CA ILE A 161 -19.89 25.38 -2.39
C ILE A 161 -20.53 25.19 -1.02
N ALA A 162 -21.86 25.06 -0.99
CA ALA A 162 -22.62 24.69 0.20
C ALA A 162 -22.90 23.19 0.18
N ILE A 163 -22.70 22.55 1.33
CA ILE A 163 -22.81 21.12 1.52
C ILE A 163 -23.69 20.87 2.73
N ARG A 164 -24.83 20.21 2.54
CA ARG A 164 -25.74 19.86 3.64
C ARG A 164 -25.18 18.69 4.43
N THR A 165 -24.44 19.01 5.49
CA THR A 165 -23.75 18.05 6.36
C THR A 165 -23.26 18.72 7.64
N GLN A 166 -22.76 17.92 8.59
CA GLN A 166 -22.11 18.40 9.80
C GLN A 166 -20.59 18.47 9.64
N LEU A 167 -19.96 19.39 10.35
CA LEU A 167 -18.52 19.65 10.25
C LEU A 167 -17.68 18.41 10.63
N ASP A 168 -18.05 17.71 11.70
CA ASP A 168 -17.33 16.52 12.18
C ASP A 168 -17.27 15.42 11.12
N TYR A 169 -18.41 15.20 10.48
CA TYR A 169 -18.50 14.24 9.40
C TYR A 169 -17.69 14.65 8.18
N PHE A 170 -17.91 15.88 7.70
CA PHE A 170 -17.16 16.45 6.57
C PHE A 170 -15.64 16.40 6.82
N GLY A 171 -15.22 16.60 8.08
CA GLY A 171 -13.84 16.53 8.51
C GLY A 171 -13.14 15.21 8.20
N SER A 172 -13.90 14.12 8.10
CA SER A 172 -13.39 12.77 7.80
C SER A 172 -13.46 12.39 6.31
N ILE A 173 -14.02 13.23 5.45
CA ILE A 173 -14.13 12.94 4.01
C ILE A 173 -12.81 13.22 3.30
N GLY A 174 -12.35 12.26 2.50
CA GLY A 174 -11.23 12.43 1.56
C GLY A 174 -11.67 13.20 0.32
N LEU A 175 -10.97 14.28 0.00
CA LEU A 175 -11.29 15.16 -1.14
C LEU A 175 -10.26 14.97 -2.26
N GLY A 176 -9.76 13.76 -2.43
CA GLY A 176 -8.71 13.42 -3.39
C GLY A 176 -7.35 14.03 -3.06
N ILE A 177 -6.32 13.59 -3.79
CA ILE A 177 -4.95 14.06 -3.61
C ILE A 177 -4.79 15.45 -4.27
N PRO A 178 -4.18 16.45 -3.58
CA PRO A 178 -3.96 17.77 -4.16
C PRO A 178 -3.16 17.73 -5.47
N THR A 179 -3.67 18.41 -6.50
CA THR A 179 -3.05 18.40 -7.85
C THR A 179 -1.64 18.99 -7.86
N SER A 180 -1.37 19.99 -7.01
CA SER A 180 -0.04 20.57 -6.83
C SER A 180 1.00 19.54 -6.34
N GLN A 181 0.60 18.61 -5.46
CA GLN A 181 1.48 17.55 -4.97
C GLN A 181 1.77 16.51 -6.05
N LEU A 182 0.77 16.14 -6.86
CA LEU A 182 0.94 15.24 -8.00
C LEU A 182 1.90 15.85 -9.04
N GLN A 183 1.73 17.15 -9.34
CA GLN A 183 2.61 17.89 -10.26
C GLN A 183 4.04 18.00 -9.71
N LEU A 184 4.20 18.24 -8.41
CA LEU A 184 5.52 18.25 -7.76
C LEU A 184 6.22 16.89 -7.89
N ALA A 185 5.52 15.80 -7.59
CA ALA A 185 6.06 14.45 -7.73
C ALA A 185 6.47 14.14 -9.17
N HIS A 186 5.64 14.54 -10.15
CA HIS A 186 5.95 14.39 -11.57
C HIS A 186 7.20 15.19 -11.98
N ARG A 187 7.26 16.48 -11.62
CA ARG A 187 8.38 17.38 -11.93
C ARG A 187 9.71 16.89 -11.35
N LEU A 188 9.67 16.31 -10.15
CA LEU A 188 10.85 15.76 -9.47
C LEU A 188 11.13 14.28 -9.80
N ASN A 189 10.40 13.70 -10.76
CA ASN A 189 10.57 12.32 -11.23
C ASN A 189 10.50 11.28 -10.09
N PHE A 190 9.51 11.45 -9.21
CA PHE A 190 9.12 10.47 -8.20
C PHE A 190 7.98 9.59 -8.73
N PHE A 191 7.93 8.35 -8.26
CA PHE A 191 6.67 7.59 -8.29
C PHE A 191 5.74 8.10 -7.19
N VAL A 192 4.44 7.85 -7.36
CA VAL A 192 3.43 8.22 -6.37
C VAL A 192 2.87 6.96 -5.73
N ILE A 193 2.90 6.94 -4.39
CA ILE A 193 2.15 5.99 -3.57
C ILE A 193 0.90 6.74 -3.08
N PRO A 194 -0.25 6.63 -3.78
CA PRO A 194 -1.47 7.27 -3.30
C PRO A 194 -1.94 6.58 -2.02
N ARG A 195 -2.39 7.39 -1.06
CA ARG A 195 -3.00 6.94 0.18
C ARG A 195 -4.45 7.37 0.17
N PHE A 196 -5.35 6.39 0.17
CA PHE A 196 -6.78 6.63 0.18
C PHE A 196 -7.37 6.41 1.56
N GLN A 197 -8.37 7.22 1.91
CA GLN A 197 -9.18 7.08 3.09
C GLN A 197 -10.43 6.25 2.76
N ASN A 198 -10.76 5.31 3.64
CA ASN A 198 -12.02 4.59 3.53
C ASN A 198 -13.20 5.48 3.93
N ASP A 199 -14.32 5.28 3.24
CA ASP A 199 -15.65 5.74 3.62
C ASP A 199 -16.60 4.55 3.44
N GLU A 200 -17.14 4.06 4.54
CA GLU A 200 -17.94 2.81 4.61
C GLU A 200 -19.21 2.87 3.73
N ARG A 201 -19.60 4.06 3.25
CA ARG A 201 -20.78 4.25 2.38
C ARG A 201 -20.46 4.10 0.90
N LEU A 202 -19.18 4.11 0.53
CA LEU A 202 -18.77 4.03 -0.88
C LEU A 202 -19.25 2.73 -1.50
N GLN A 203 -19.99 2.87 -2.59
CA GLN A 203 -20.46 1.78 -3.43
C GLN A 203 -19.44 1.50 -4.54
N ALA A 204 -19.54 0.33 -5.18
CA ALA A 204 -18.63 -0.09 -6.24
C ALA A 204 -18.37 0.96 -7.34
N PRO A 205 -19.38 1.72 -7.86
CA PRO A 205 -19.13 2.77 -8.86
C PRO A 205 -18.32 3.95 -8.31
N GLN A 206 -18.54 4.33 -7.05
CA GLN A 206 -17.81 5.43 -6.40
C GLN A 206 -16.37 5.01 -6.12
N ILE A 207 -16.14 3.76 -5.69
CA ILE A 207 -14.80 3.18 -5.55
C ILE A 207 -14.08 3.23 -6.90
N ALA A 208 -14.71 2.76 -7.98
CA ALA A 208 -14.11 2.81 -9.32
C ALA A 208 -13.71 4.25 -9.72
N ALA A 209 -14.63 5.20 -9.56
CA ALA A 209 -14.39 6.61 -9.89
C ALA A 209 -13.24 7.23 -9.07
N MET A 210 -13.17 6.93 -7.76
CA MET A 210 -12.10 7.40 -6.88
C MET A 210 -10.72 7.00 -7.41
N PHE A 211 -10.54 5.73 -7.79
CA PHE A 211 -9.27 5.26 -8.38
C PHE A 211 -8.98 5.88 -9.75
N ASP A 212 -9.99 6.06 -10.60
CA ASP A 212 -9.82 6.59 -11.96
C ASP A 212 -9.27 8.02 -11.99
N THR A 213 -9.57 8.81 -10.96
CA THR A 213 -9.09 10.19 -10.85
C THR A 213 -7.57 10.32 -10.87
N LEU A 214 -6.84 9.29 -10.43
CA LEU A 214 -5.37 9.32 -10.31
C LEU A 214 -4.62 8.64 -11.45
N LEU A 215 -5.23 7.69 -12.16
CA LEU A 215 -4.54 6.80 -13.11
C LEU A 215 -3.79 7.55 -14.23
N HIS A 216 -4.28 8.73 -14.62
CA HIS A 216 -3.74 9.52 -15.73
C HIS A 216 -2.91 10.72 -15.26
N ARG A 217 -2.82 10.96 -13.94
CA ARG A 217 -2.21 12.16 -13.38
C ARG A 217 -0.87 11.90 -12.69
N ALA A 218 -0.53 10.64 -12.47
CA ALA A 218 0.69 10.27 -11.76
C ALA A 218 1.25 8.91 -12.18
N ARG A 219 2.56 8.74 -11.94
CA ARG A 219 3.26 7.46 -12.07
C ARG A 219 3.02 6.62 -10.82
N ILE A 220 1.82 6.03 -10.72
CA ILE A 220 1.42 5.22 -9.57
C ILE A 220 2.29 3.96 -9.48
N SER A 221 2.93 3.75 -8.34
CA SER A 221 3.71 2.54 -8.06
C SER A 221 2.89 1.50 -7.29
N THR A 222 2.46 1.88 -6.10
CA THR A 222 1.79 1.05 -5.09
C THR A 222 0.69 1.87 -4.42
N VAL A 223 -0.50 1.30 -4.21
CA VAL A 223 -1.57 1.94 -3.44
C VAL A 223 -1.52 1.46 -2.00
N VAL A 224 -1.64 2.38 -1.05
CA VAL A 224 -1.83 2.07 0.37
C VAL A 224 -3.06 2.79 0.90
N PHE A 225 -3.50 2.45 2.09
CA PHE A 225 -4.68 3.07 2.72
C PHE A 225 -4.30 3.73 4.04
N PHE A 226 -5.06 4.75 4.40
CA PHE A 226 -4.92 5.49 5.66
C PHE A 226 -6.31 5.87 6.20
N GLY A 227 -6.31 6.60 7.31
CA GLY A 227 -7.51 7.18 7.88
C GLY A 227 -7.69 6.83 9.35
N LEU A 228 -8.59 7.56 10.00
CA LEU A 228 -8.78 7.49 11.46
C LEU A 228 -9.21 6.10 11.95
N ARG A 229 -9.97 5.36 11.13
CA ARG A 229 -10.44 4.01 11.47
C ARG A 229 -9.44 2.90 11.12
N ASN A 230 -8.32 3.25 10.48
CA ASN A 230 -7.31 2.32 9.99
C ASN A 230 -7.93 1.15 9.20
N GLN A 231 -8.56 1.45 8.07
CA GLN A 231 -9.27 0.50 7.21
C GLN A 231 -8.77 0.63 5.77
N VAL A 232 -8.80 -0.47 5.01
CA VAL A 232 -8.70 -0.41 3.54
C VAL A 232 -9.98 0.16 2.95
N VAL A 233 -9.88 0.74 1.75
CA VAL A 233 -11.08 1.16 0.99
C VAL A 233 -11.99 -0.02 0.73
N GLY A 234 -13.29 0.20 0.89
CA GLY A 234 -14.33 -0.80 0.70
C GLY A 234 -14.58 -1.67 1.92
N PHE A 235 -13.82 -1.55 3.00
CA PHE A 235 -14.20 -2.24 4.24
C PHE A 235 -15.49 -1.61 4.83
N PRO A 236 -16.43 -2.39 5.40
CA PRO A 236 -16.42 -3.86 5.48
C PRO A 236 -16.95 -4.59 4.24
N ASP A 237 -17.84 -3.99 3.45
CA ASP A 237 -18.71 -4.76 2.54
C ASP A 237 -18.24 -4.84 1.07
N HIS A 238 -17.33 -3.95 0.66
CA HIS A 238 -16.89 -3.71 -0.71
C HIS A 238 -15.38 -3.93 -0.92
N VAL A 239 -14.71 -4.69 -0.05
CA VAL A 239 -13.27 -5.02 -0.21
C VAL A 239 -13.02 -5.77 -1.53
N LYS A 240 -13.96 -6.64 -1.91
CA LYS A 240 -13.93 -7.34 -3.20
C LYS A 240 -14.04 -6.39 -4.40
N ASP A 241 -14.92 -5.40 -4.34
CA ASP A 241 -15.07 -4.42 -5.41
C ASP A 241 -13.79 -3.59 -5.58
N THR A 242 -13.15 -3.23 -4.47
CA THR A 242 -11.83 -2.58 -4.46
C THR A 242 -10.78 -3.45 -5.13
N ALA A 243 -10.71 -4.75 -4.80
CA ALA A 243 -9.79 -5.68 -5.44
C ALA A 243 -10.03 -5.79 -6.96
N ASP A 244 -11.29 -5.88 -7.39
CA ASP A 244 -11.66 -5.99 -8.80
C ASP A 244 -11.29 -4.71 -9.58
N VAL A 245 -11.56 -3.54 -9.00
CA VAL A 245 -11.15 -2.22 -9.51
C VAL A 245 -9.63 -2.14 -9.68
N MET A 246 -8.87 -2.53 -8.65
CA MET A 246 -7.41 -2.49 -8.68
C MET A 246 -6.80 -3.48 -9.69
N LYS A 247 -7.36 -4.70 -9.81
CA LYS A 247 -6.93 -5.69 -10.81
C LYS A 247 -7.15 -5.18 -12.23
N ALA A 248 -8.34 -4.65 -12.52
CA ALA A 248 -8.68 -4.11 -13.84
C ALA A 248 -7.73 -2.97 -14.26
N ARG A 249 -7.35 -2.13 -13.30
CA ARG A 249 -6.44 -0.99 -13.49
C ARG A 249 -4.95 -1.34 -13.38
N LYS A 250 -4.64 -2.64 -13.24
CA LYS A 250 -3.28 -3.16 -13.06
C LYS A 250 -2.52 -2.51 -11.91
N LEU A 251 -3.21 -2.09 -10.85
CA LEU A 251 -2.63 -1.50 -9.66
C LEU A 251 -1.99 -2.57 -8.77
N THR A 252 -1.09 -2.11 -7.90
CA THR A 252 -0.41 -2.92 -6.90
C THR A 252 -0.88 -2.48 -5.52
N PHE A 253 -1.29 -3.43 -4.69
CA PHE A 253 -1.67 -3.18 -3.30
C PHE A 253 -0.44 -3.27 -2.39
N GLY A 254 -0.21 -2.25 -1.57
CA GLY A 254 0.79 -2.26 -0.51
C GLY A 254 0.15 -2.69 0.80
N SER A 255 0.40 -3.92 1.20
CA SER A 255 -0.03 -4.45 2.49
C SER A 255 0.92 -3.97 3.59
N ILE A 256 0.41 -3.16 4.53
CA ILE A 256 1.20 -2.57 5.59
C ILE A 256 1.42 -3.60 6.69
N GLU A 257 2.69 -3.88 6.98
CA GLU A 257 3.05 -4.67 8.15
C GLU A 257 2.96 -3.87 9.42
N THR A 258 2.39 -4.50 10.44
CA THR A 258 2.47 -4.05 11.82
C THR A 258 3.01 -5.17 12.70
N TYR A 259 3.73 -4.79 13.75
CA TYR A 259 4.15 -5.69 14.82
C TYR A 259 3.13 -5.74 15.95
N ASP A 260 2.33 -4.67 16.11
CA ASP A 260 1.29 -4.57 17.11
C ASP A 260 -0.06 -5.00 16.48
N PRO A 261 -0.71 -6.05 16.99
CA PRO A 261 -2.03 -6.47 16.54
C PRO A 261 -3.09 -5.37 16.55
N ASN A 262 -2.98 -4.40 17.47
CA ASN A 262 -3.94 -3.28 17.57
C ASN A 262 -3.79 -2.26 16.43
N GLN A 263 -2.68 -2.32 15.69
CA GLN A 263 -2.41 -1.45 14.55
C GLN A 263 -2.71 -2.14 13.21
N ILE A 264 -3.27 -3.35 13.23
CA ILE A 264 -3.66 -4.06 12.01
C ILE A 264 -4.76 -3.26 11.30
N GLN A 265 -4.50 -2.92 10.04
CA GLN A 265 -5.47 -2.24 9.20
C GLN A 265 -6.60 -3.21 8.82
N LYS A 266 -7.84 -2.85 9.13
CA LYS A 266 -9.01 -3.70 8.86
C LYS A 266 -9.17 -3.90 7.35
N GLY A 267 -9.42 -5.14 6.94
CA GLY A 267 -9.51 -5.55 5.54
C GLY A 267 -8.16 -5.71 4.80
N ASN A 268 -7.01 -5.46 5.44
CA ASN A 268 -5.70 -5.62 4.82
C ASN A 268 -5.46 -7.05 4.31
N ASP A 269 -5.67 -8.04 5.17
CA ASP A 269 -5.40 -9.45 4.83
C ASP A 269 -6.41 -10.00 3.83
N GLU A 270 -7.66 -9.55 3.91
CA GLU A 270 -8.71 -9.89 2.95
C GLU A 270 -8.35 -9.37 1.56
N LEU A 271 -8.02 -8.08 1.45
CA LEU A 271 -7.61 -7.47 0.19
C LEU A 271 -6.34 -8.12 -0.37
N ALA A 272 -5.36 -8.43 0.48
CA ALA A 272 -4.15 -9.13 0.08
C ALA A 272 -4.44 -10.50 -0.56
N LYS A 273 -5.38 -11.26 0.01
CA LYS A 273 -5.84 -12.56 -0.53
C LYS A 273 -6.55 -12.41 -1.87
N LEU A 274 -7.30 -11.32 -2.07
CA LEU A 274 -8.02 -11.03 -3.31
C LEU A 274 -7.12 -10.46 -4.43
N MET A 275 -5.88 -10.09 -4.10
CA MET A 275 -4.87 -9.50 -5.00
C MET A 275 -3.63 -10.40 -5.22
N PRO A 276 -3.78 -11.69 -5.55
CA PRO A 276 -2.64 -12.60 -5.69
C PRO A 276 -1.67 -12.12 -6.79
N GLY A 277 -0.38 -12.07 -6.48
CA GLY A 277 0.66 -11.59 -7.40
C GLY A 277 0.62 -10.08 -7.69
N ARG A 278 -0.24 -9.32 -7.00
CA ARG A 278 -0.35 -7.85 -7.09
C ARG A 278 -0.23 -7.17 -5.72
N THR A 279 0.24 -7.90 -4.72
CA THR A 279 0.48 -7.38 -3.37
C THR A 279 1.98 -7.27 -3.10
N VAL A 280 2.40 -6.14 -2.55
CA VAL A 280 3.74 -5.91 -2.00
C VAL A 280 3.65 -5.67 -0.50
N ARG A 281 4.68 -6.07 0.24
CA ARG A 281 4.76 -5.82 1.69
C ARG A 281 5.40 -4.45 1.91
N VAL A 282 4.74 -3.63 2.73
CA VAL A 282 5.15 -2.28 3.09
C VAL A 282 5.57 -2.29 4.56
N GLN A 283 6.78 -1.81 4.85
CA GLN A 283 7.21 -1.58 6.22
C GLN A 283 7.17 -0.09 6.50
N ALA A 284 6.36 0.30 7.48
CA ALA A 284 6.37 1.63 8.07
C ALA A 284 6.71 1.49 9.56
N ILE A 285 7.58 2.36 10.06
CA ILE A 285 7.77 2.51 11.51
C ILE A 285 6.78 3.59 11.96
N ALA A 286 5.99 3.30 12.99
CA ALA A 286 5.05 4.28 13.54
C ALA A 286 5.82 5.46 14.13
N LYS A 287 5.29 6.68 14.06
CA LYS A 287 6.00 7.89 14.52
C LYS A 287 6.48 7.77 15.98
N LEU A 288 5.58 7.38 16.88
CA LEU A 288 5.89 7.18 18.30
C LEU A 288 6.92 6.08 18.56
N GLU A 289 7.04 5.12 17.65
CA GLU A 289 8.05 4.07 17.72
C GLU A 289 9.39 4.58 17.18
N GLN A 290 9.37 5.28 16.04
CA GLN A 290 10.55 5.86 15.40
C GLN A 290 11.28 6.83 16.34
N ASP A 291 10.54 7.65 17.09
CA ASP A 291 11.10 8.63 18.03
C ASP A 291 11.85 7.97 19.21
N LYS A 292 11.68 6.66 19.43
CA LYS A 292 12.40 5.88 20.46
C LYS A 292 13.64 5.18 19.92
N LEU A 293 13.83 5.14 18.60
CA LEU A 293 14.93 4.43 17.96
C LEU A 293 16.06 5.39 17.63
N SER A 294 17.29 4.92 17.77
CA SER A 294 18.46 5.57 17.20
C SER A 294 18.44 5.52 15.67
N PHE A 295 19.21 6.41 15.06
CA PHE A 295 19.40 6.46 13.61
C PHE A 295 19.82 5.09 13.04
N ASP A 296 20.82 4.45 13.65
CA ASP A 296 21.37 3.18 13.16
C ASP A 296 20.38 2.01 13.31
N GLU A 297 19.57 2.02 14.38
CA GLU A 297 18.50 1.04 14.57
C GLU A 297 17.41 1.17 13.50
N ILE A 298 17.05 2.40 13.10
CA ILE A 298 16.09 2.64 12.02
C ILE A 298 16.64 2.06 10.71
N VAL A 299 17.89 2.37 10.36
CA VAL A 299 18.54 1.84 9.14
C VAL A 299 18.56 0.31 9.18
N ALA A 300 19.05 -0.29 10.27
CA ALA A 300 19.16 -1.73 10.41
C ALA A 300 17.79 -2.41 10.27
N ARG A 301 16.75 -1.85 10.89
CA ARG A 301 15.39 -2.40 10.87
C ARG A 301 14.76 -2.44 9.48
N TYR A 302 14.96 -1.40 8.66
CA TYR A 302 14.48 -1.39 7.28
C TYR A 302 15.26 -2.37 6.39
N LEU A 303 16.58 -2.43 6.54
CA LEU A 303 17.42 -3.38 5.80
C LEU A 303 17.07 -4.84 6.14
N LEU A 304 16.80 -5.12 7.43
CA LEU A 304 16.36 -6.43 7.89
C LEU A 304 15.00 -6.81 7.31
N GLY A 305 14.03 -5.88 7.29
CA GLY A 305 12.72 -6.10 6.69
C GLY A 305 12.80 -6.46 5.21
N ALA A 306 13.58 -5.71 4.42
CA ALA A 306 13.75 -6.01 3.00
C ALA A 306 14.35 -7.41 2.76
N ARG A 307 15.34 -7.79 3.58
CA ARG A 307 16.05 -9.08 3.46
C ARG A 307 15.23 -10.27 3.93
N GLU A 308 14.66 -10.19 5.13
CA GLU A 308 14.12 -11.37 5.84
C GLU A 308 12.62 -11.51 5.70
N ARG A 309 11.91 -10.38 5.61
CA ARG A 309 10.45 -10.34 5.53
C ARG A 309 9.94 -9.98 4.15
N ASN A 310 10.82 -9.94 3.15
CA ASN A 310 10.42 -9.69 1.77
C ASN A 310 9.70 -8.32 1.60
N ILE A 311 10.08 -7.32 2.40
CA ILE A 311 9.59 -5.95 2.25
C ILE A 311 10.04 -5.42 0.88
N ARG A 312 9.11 -4.77 0.19
CA ARG A 312 9.36 -4.15 -1.13
C ARG A 312 9.08 -2.67 -1.16
N VAL A 313 8.41 -2.13 -0.14
CA VAL A 313 8.27 -0.69 0.10
C VAL A 313 8.79 -0.37 1.48
N VAL A 314 9.90 0.35 1.54
CA VAL A 314 10.41 1.00 2.75
C VAL A 314 9.70 2.35 2.87
N TYR A 315 8.72 2.42 3.76
CA TYR A 315 7.92 3.62 4.00
C TYR A 315 8.53 4.41 5.15
N LEU A 316 9.09 5.56 4.83
CA LEU A 316 9.78 6.45 5.76
C LEU A 316 8.85 7.56 6.23
N ARG A 317 8.99 7.90 7.50
CA ARG A 317 8.58 9.19 8.06
C ARG A 317 9.84 10.01 8.30
N PRO A 318 9.80 11.35 8.21
CA PRO A 318 10.97 12.16 8.50
C PRO A 318 11.42 11.97 9.95
N PHE A 319 12.74 11.92 10.14
CA PHE A 319 13.37 11.81 11.44
C PHE A 319 13.66 13.20 12.01
N ALA A 320 13.08 13.54 13.15
CA ALA A 320 13.12 14.90 13.71
C ALA A 320 14.32 15.15 14.64
N HIS A 321 15.34 14.29 14.60
CA HIS A 321 16.54 14.38 15.44
C HIS A 321 17.79 14.54 14.59
N GLN A 322 18.83 15.12 15.19
CA GLN A 322 20.15 15.24 14.58
C GLN A 322 20.92 13.92 14.71
N TYR A 323 21.75 13.62 13.72
CA TYR A 323 22.72 12.53 13.77
C TYR A 323 24.13 13.09 13.72
N GLY A 324 24.88 12.95 14.83
CA GLY A 324 26.20 13.58 14.98
C GLY A 324 26.11 15.10 14.84
N SER A 325 26.91 15.68 13.94
CA SER A 325 26.93 17.12 13.65
C SER A 325 26.02 17.54 12.49
N LEU A 326 25.23 16.62 11.93
CA LEU A 326 24.35 16.90 10.81
C LEU A 326 23.12 17.69 11.27
N SER A 327 22.69 18.66 10.45
CA SER A 327 21.35 19.25 10.61
C SER A 327 20.27 18.18 10.43
N ILE A 328 19.04 18.46 10.87
CA ILE A 328 17.91 17.54 10.70
C ILE A 328 17.65 17.25 9.22
N GLU A 329 17.74 18.27 8.36
CA GLU A 329 17.66 18.09 6.91
C GLU A 329 18.72 17.09 6.40
N LYS A 330 20.00 17.33 6.71
CA LYS A 330 21.11 16.45 6.29
C LYS A 330 21.00 15.05 6.90
N THR A 331 20.48 14.93 8.11
CA THR A 331 20.23 13.65 8.79
C THR A 331 19.23 12.81 8.00
N ASN A 332 18.13 13.40 7.51
CA ASN A 332 17.16 12.66 6.69
C ASN A 332 17.71 12.26 5.32
N VAL A 333 18.52 13.12 4.69
CA VAL A 333 19.25 12.77 3.46
C VAL A 333 20.19 11.59 3.71
N GLU A 334 20.92 11.63 4.81
CA GLU A 334 21.83 10.57 5.23
C GLU A 334 21.10 9.25 5.55
N LEU A 335 19.94 9.33 6.21
CA LEU A 335 19.08 8.18 6.49
C LEU A 335 18.66 7.46 5.21
N VAL A 336 18.14 8.22 4.24
CA VAL A 336 17.76 7.68 2.94
C VAL A 336 18.97 7.08 2.22
N ARG A 337 20.12 7.75 2.28
CA ARG A 337 21.36 7.29 1.64
C ARG A 337 21.85 5.96 2.22
N GLN A 338 21.92 5.82 3.54
CA GLN A 338 22.37 4.58 4.17
C GLN A 338 21.42 3.41 3.92
N ILE A 339 20.11 3.66 3.91
CA ILE A 339 19.12 2.63 3.52
C ILE A 339 19.33 2.25 2.05
N ALA A 340 19.45 3.23 1.15
CA ALA A 340 19.64 3.00 -0.28
C ALA A 340 20.92 2.20 -0.57
N ASP A 341 22.05 2.60 0.01
CA ASP A 341 23.34 1.94 -0.16
C ASP A 341 23.34 0.54 0.48
N GLY A 342 22.74 0.41 1.67
CA GLY A 342 22.59 -0.88 2.35
C GLY A 342 21.72 -1.88 1.58
N LEU A 343 20.69 -1.41 0.87
CA LEU A 343 19.86 -2.23 -0.02
C LEU A 343 20.65 -2.67 -1.26
N ARG A 344 21.37 -1.74 -1.91
CA ARG A 344 22.21 -2.05 -3.09
C ARG A 344 23.30 -3.06 -2.77
N ALA A 345 23.98 -2.90 -1.63
CA ALA A 345 25.01 -3.83 -1.15
C ALA A 345 24.48 -5.25 -0.93
N ARG A 346 23.17 -5.41 -0.68
CA ARG A 346 22.48 -6.71 -0.53
C ARG A 346 21.88 -7.23 -1.85
N GLY A 347 22.19 -6.59 -2.97
CA GLY A 347 21.76 -7.01 -4.31
C GLY A 347 20.33 -6.60 -4.68
N PHE A 348 19.73 -5.64 -3.95
CA PHE A 348 18.46 -5.02 -4.34
C PHE A 348 18.68 -3.89 -5.36
N VAL A 349 17.67 -3.65 -6.19
CA VAL A 349 17.62 -2.54 -7.14
C VAL A 349 16.57 -1.55 -6.68
N LEU A 350 16.92 -0.26 -6.62
CA LEU A 350 15.95 0.76 -6.23
C LEU A 350 15.02 1.11 -7.41
N GLY A 351 13.73 1.22 -7.13
CA GLY A 351 12.73 1.63 -8.13
C GLY A 351 11.32 1.24 -7.69
N ARG A 352 10.38 1.23 -8.65
CA ARG A 352 9.01 0.78 -8.43
C ARG A 352 9.01 -0.62 -7.80
N ALA A 353 8.34 -0.76 -6.64
CA ALA A 353 8.18 -2.03 -5.97
C ALA A 353 7.54 -3.05 -6.90
N SER A 354 8.07 -4.27 -6.90
CA SER A 354 7.52 -5.38 -7.68
C SER A 354 6.93 -6.42 -6.74
N PRO A 355 5.67 -6.83 -6.91
CA PRO A 355 5.10 -7.96 -6.19
C PRO A 355 6.01 -9.18 -6.36
N VAL A 356 6.27 -9.90 -5.27
CA VAL A 356 6.86 -11.23 -5.41
C VAL A 356 5.74 -12.14 -5.91
N PRO A 357 5.85 -12.70 -7.12
CA PRO A 357 4.80 -13.56 -7.64
C PRO A 357 4.68 -14.78 -6.72
N LEU A 358 3.44 -15.20 -6.50
CA LEU A 358 3.18 -16.46 -5.81
C LEU A 358 3.76 -17.57 -6.68
N TYR A 359 4.91 -18.12 -6.27
CA TYR A 359 5.50 -19.26 -6.96
C TYR A 359 4.63 -20.48 -6.69
N ARG A 360 3.64 -20.70 -7.56
CA ARG A 360 2.75 -21.85 -7.50
C ARG A 360 3.39 -23.10 -8.11
N GLY A 361 4.65 -23.06 -8.55
CA GLY A 361 5.25 -24.12 -9.36
C GLY A 361 4.49 -24.21 -10.68
N ASN A 362 4.92 -23.46 -11.69
CA ASN A 362 4.15 -23.27 -12.93
C ASN A 362 3.82 -24.59 -13.65
N ASN A 363 4.52 -25.68 -13.33
CA ASN A 363 4.22 -27.00 -13.81
C ASN A 363 3.82 -27.95 -12.66
N ARG A 364 2.50 -28.14 -12.48
CA ARG A 364 1.93 -29.11 -11.52
C ARG A 364 2.51 -30.51 -11.72
N ALA A 365 2.80 -30.92 -12.95
CA ALA A 365 3.41 -32.23 -13.20
C ALA A 365 4.82 -32.33 -12.61
N VAL A 366 5.65 -31.28 -12.70
CA VAL A 366 7.02 -31.27 -12.14
C VAL A 366 6.98 -31.34 -10.62
N VAL A 367 6.04 -30.62 -9.97
CA VAL A 367 5.86 -30.71 -8.51
C VAL A 367 5.36 -32.10 -8.11
N GLY A 368 4.42 -32.69 -8.87
CA GLY A 368 3.95 -34.05 -8.65
C GLY A 368 5.06 -35.10 -8.80
N ILE A 369 5.95 -34.93 -9.78
CA ILE A 369 7.13 -35.78 -9.97
C ILE A 369 8.11 -35.64 -8.79
N ALA A 370 8.37 -34.41 -8.34
CA ALA A 370 9.21 -34.17 -7.17
C ALA A 370 8.64 -34.81 -5.90
N ALA A 371 7.32 -34.76 -5.71
CA ALA A 371 6.61 -35.39 -4.59
C ALA A 371 6.84 -36.92 -4.50
N LEU A 372 7.03 -37.61 -5.63
CA LEU A 372 7.36 -39.04 -5.65
C LEU A 372 8.74 -39.36 -5.05
N SER A 373 9.59 -38.37 -4.81
CA SER A 373 10.87 -38.55 -4.09
C SER A 373 10.66 -39.04 -2.66
N VAL A 374 9.58 -38.60 -2.00
CA VAL A 374 9.27 -38.96 -0.60
C VAL A 374 9.02 -40.46 -0.43
N PRO A 375 8.07 -41.10 -1.16
CA PRO A 375 7.90 -42.54 -1.12
C PRO A 375 9.14 -43.29 -1.64
N SER A 376 9.92 -42.70 -2.56
CA SER A 376 11.19 -43.29 -3.01
C SER A 376 12.22 -43.39 -1.89
N ILE A 377 12.42 -42.31 -1.11
CA ILE A 377 13.30 -42.29 0.06
C ILE A 377 12.80 -43.30 1.11
N PHE A 378 11.50 -43.32 1.39
CA PHE A 378 10.89 -44.26 2.33
C PHE A 378 11.14 -45.72 1.92
N VAL A 379 10.95 -46.06 0.65
CA VAL A 379 11.21 -47.41 0.13
C VAL A 379 12.68 -47.79 0.24
N LEU A 380 13.60 -46.88 -0.10
CA LEU A 380 15.04 -47.11 0.03
C LEU A 380 15.45 -47.31 1.50
N LEU A 381 14.85 -46.56 2.42
CA LEU A 381 15.06 -46.71 3.87
C LEU A 381 14.58 -48.09 4.36
N LEU A 382 13.38 -48.53 3.94
CA LEU A 382 12.87 -49.86 4.30
C LEU A 382 13.77 -50.99 3.77
N VAL A 383 14.35 -50.82 2.58
CA VAL A 383 15.34 -51.77 2.04
C VAL A 383 16.61 -51.77 2.90
N ALA A 384 17.12 -50.59 3.29
CA ALA A 384 18.31 -50.46 4.13
C ALA A 384 18.12 -51.10 5.52
N LEU A 385 16.95 -50.92 6.13
CA LEU A 385 16.58 -51.50 7.42
C LEU A 385 16.17 -52.98 7.35
N ARG A 386 16.20 -53.60 6.16
CA ARG A 386 15.71 -54.97 5.91
C ARG A 386 14.23 -55.20 6.27
N LEU A 387 13.42 -54.13 6.26
CA LEU A 387 11.98 -54.14 6.54
C LEU A 387 11.11 -54.09 5.26
N TYR A 388 11.73 -54.24 4.09
CA TYR A 388 11.05 -54.06 2.81
C TYR A 388 9.92 -55.08 2.59
N ARG A 389 8.71 -54.55 2.30
CA ARG A 389 7.56 -55.32 1.81
C ARG A 389 7.00 -54.62 0.57
N ARG A 390 6.70 -55.39 -0.49
CA ARG A 390 6.20 -54.84 -1.77
C ARG A 390 4.92 -54.02 -1.60
N TRP A 391 3.99 -54.47 -0.78
CA TRP A 391 2.72 -53.77 -0.56
C TRP A 391 2.90 -52.42 0.14
N LEU A 392 3.86 -52.29 1.08
CA LEU A 392 4.19 -51.02 1.74
C LEU A 392 4.73 -50.00 0.74
N ALA A 393 5.56 -50.44 -0.20
CA ALA A 393 6.08 -49.58 -1.26
C ALA A 393 4.94 -49.07 -2.16
N VAL A 394 4.07 -49.97 -2.63
CA VAL A 394 2.91 -49.60 -3.48
C VAL A 394 1.97 -48.66 -2.73
N ALA A 395 1.65 -48.97 -1.47
CA ALA A 395 0.79 -48.13 -0.64
C ALA A 395 1.37 -46.71 -0.48
N ALA A 396 2.69 -46.57 -0.26
CA ALA A 396 3.33 -45.27 -0.12
C ALA A 396 3.19 -44.42 -1.40
N TYR A 397 3.50 -44.96 -2.58
CA TYR A 397 3.35 -44.21 -3.84
C TYR A 397 1.89 -43.86 -4.15
N VAL A 398 0.96 -44.81 -3.96
CA VAL A 398 -0.47 -44.58 -4.21
C VAL A 398 -1.00 -43.50 -3.27
N LEU A 399 -0.63 -43.53 -1.99
CA LEU A 399 -1.04 -42.53 -1.01
C LEU A 399 -0.50 -41.15 -1.39
N THR A 400 0.77 -41.02 -1.77
CA THR A 400 1.34 -39.74 -2.23
C THR A 400 0.57 -39.18 -3.44
N ILE A 401 0.24 -40.03 -4.43
CA ILE A 401 -0.53 -39.61 -5.60
C ILE A 401 -1.93 -39.15 -5.19
N ILE A 402 -2.63 -39.90 -4.33
CA ILE A 402 -3.98 -39.54 -3.86
C ILE A 402 -3.95 -38.20 -3.12
N VAL A 403 -3.02 -38.01 -2.18
CA VAL A 403 -2.88 -36.76 -1.41
C VAL A 403 -2.57 -35.58 -2.35
N TYR A 404 -1.67 -35.78 -3.31
CA TYR A 404 -1.31 -34.75 -4.27
C TYR A 404 -2.49 -34.35 -5.17
N VAL A 405 -3.20 -35.33 -5.74
CA VAL A 405 -4.37 -35.09 -6.61
C VAL A 405 -5.52 -34.47 -5.83
N ALA A 406 -5.79 -34.94 -4.60
CA ALA A 406 -6.81 -34.35 -3.73
C ALA A 406 -6.48 -32.87 -3.43
N GLY A 407 -5.22 -32.55 -3.11
CA GLY A 407 -4.78 -31.17 -2.91
C GLY A 407 -4.99 -30.27 -4.12
N LEU A 408 -4.74 -30.78 -5.32
CA LEU A 408 -4.99 -30.05 -6.57
C LEU A 408 -6.48 -29.77 -6.80
N LEU A 409 -7.35 -30.76 -6.53
CA LEU A 409 -8.80 -30.64 -6.72
C LEU A 409 -9.45 -29.71 -5.70
N SER A 410 -8.95 -29.67 -4.47
CA SER A 410 -9.50 -28.82 -3.42
C SER A 410 -9.04 -27.36 -3.50
N HIS A 411 -8.22 -26.96 -4.47
CA HIS A 411 -7.54 -25.66 -4.50
C HIS A 411 -6.70 -25.38 -3.23
N HIS A 412 -6.35 -26.42 -2.47
CA HIS A 412 -5.49 -26.39 -1.29
C HIS A 412 -4.14 -27.04 -1.61
N ASP A 413 -3.58 -26.69 -2.77
CA ASP A 413 -2.31 -27.22 -3.26
C ASP A 413 -1.14 -26.92 -2.30
N ILE A 414 -1.27 -25.88 -1.48
CA ILE A 414 -0.30 -25.53 -0.43
C ILE A 414 -0.28 -26.56 0.72
N LEU A 415 -1.44 -27.04 1.18
CA LEU A 415 -1.53 -28.03 2.28
C LEU A 415 -0.99 -29.39 1.84
N ALA A 416 -1.31 -29.83 0.63
CA ALA A 416 -0.77 -31.09 0.09
C ALA A 416 0.75 -31.03 -0.11
N ARG A 417 1.32 -29.85 -0.37
CA ARG A 417 2.78 -29.62 -0.47
C ARG A 417 3.49 -29.46 0.87
N SER A 418 2.77 -29.18 1.95
CA SER A 418 3.36 -29.17 3.30
C SER A 418 3.35 -30.55 3.95
N LEU A 419 2.49 -31.46 3.46
CA LEU A 419 2.31 -32.81 3.97
C LEU A 419 3.18 -33.86 3.24
N ILE A 420 3.55 -33.58 1.99
CA ILE A 420 4.49 -34.36 1.18
C ILE A 420 5.79 -33.56 1.10
#